data_AF-A0A1E3WH71-F1
#
_entry.id   AF-A0A1E3WH71-F1
#
_cell.length_a   1.000
_cell.length_b   1.000
_cell.length_c   1.000
_cell.angle_alpha   90.00
_cell.angle_beta   90.00
_cell.angle_gamma   90.00
#
_symmetry.space_group_name_H-M   'P 1'
#
loop_
_entity.id
_entity.type
_entity.pdbx_description
1 polymer ?
#
loop_
_entity_poly.entity_id
_entity_poly.type
_entity_poly.pdbx_seq_one_letter_code
_entity_poly.pdbx_strand_id
1 'polypeptide(L)'
;MLTDMVVVLGKSWVASRRPMGKGALVMCEFPLQLNELVKQEIGDAPIFIINTVLNGQHKVMKAIRVNRDTVCWEESCRASF
;
A
#
# COMPACT_ATOMS: atom_id res chain seq x y z
N MET A 1 13.94 -2.40 -0.73
CA MET A 1 13.39 -3.74 -1.08
C MET A 1 12.37 -3.57 -2.21
N LEU A 2 11.98 -4.63 -2.95
CA LEU A 2 11.00 -4.54 -4.06
C LEU A 2 9.73 -3.76 -3.66
N THR A 3 9.27 -3.98 -2.44
CA THR A 3 8.13 -3.30 -1.82
C THR A 3 8.27 -1.77 -1.80
N ASP A 4 9.44 -1.24 -1.44
CA ASP A 4 9.68 0.22 -1.40
C ASP A 4 9.75 0.79 -2.82
N MET A 5 10.32 0.02 -3.76
CA MET A 5 10.36 0.38 -5.17
C MET A 5 8.95 0.49 -5.75
N VAL A 6 8.07 -0.48 -5.46
CA VAL A 6 6.65 -0.42 -5.87
C VAL A 6 5.97 0.84 -5.33
N VAL A 7 6.22 1.21 -4.08
CA VAL A 7 5.65 2.42 -3.47
C VAL A 7 6.12 3.69 -4.20
N VAL A 8 7.43 3.81 -4.43
CA VAL A 8 8.04 4.96 -5.14
C VAL A 8 7.54 5.04 -6.59
N LEU A 9 7.51 3.93 -7.32
CA LEU A 9 6.98 3.86 -8.69
C LEU A 9 5.50 4.24 -8.74
N GLY A 10 4.74 3.93 -7.70
CA GLY A 10 3.34 4.32 -7.55
C GLY A 10 3.11 5.76 -7.15
N LYS A 11 4.13 6.63 -7.27
CA LYS A 11 4.11 8.05 -6.90
C LYS A 11 3.71 8.29 -5.43
N SER A 12 4.06 7.35 -4.56
CA SER A 12 3.87 7.48 -3.12
C SER A 12 5.20 7.19 -2.41
N TRP A 13 5.28 7.51 -1.12
CA TRP A 13 6.45 7.23 -0.29
C TRP A 13 6.07 6.26 0.83
N VAL A 14 7.07 5.55 1.34
CA VAL A 14 6.89 4.67 2.49
C VAL A 14 6.79 5.55 3.74
N ALA A 15 5.59 5.72 4.27
CA ALA A 15 5.35 6.46 5.52
C ALA A 15 5.72 5.64 6.75
N SER A 16 5.40 4.34 6.75
CA SER A 16 5.80 3.46 7.84
C SER A 16 6.00 2.03 7.37
N ARG A 17 6.84 1.31 8.11
CA ARG A 17 7.07 -0.12 7.92
C ARG A 17 7.02 -0.82 9.28
N ARG A 18 6.18 -1.83 9.38
CA ARG A 18 6.06 -2.66 10.58
C ARG A 18 6.36 -4.13 10.23
N PRO A 19 7.37 -4.76 10.85
CA PRO A 19 7.61 -6.20 10.68
C PRO A 19 6.38 -7.03 11.07
N MET A 20 6.08 -8.06 10.28
CA MET A 20 4.98 -9.02 10.49
C MET A 20 5.43 -10.44 10.11
N GLY A 21 5.91 -11.20 11.09
CA GLY A 21 6.40 -12.57 10.88
C GLY A 21 7.53 -12.62 9.86
N LYS A 22 7.29 -13.27 8.71
CA LYS A 22 8.26 -13.42 7.61
C LYS A 22 8.25 -12.26 6.59
N GLY A 23 7.42 -11.24 6.78
CA GLY A 23 7.32 -10.06 5.91
C GLY A 23 7.11 -8.79 6.71
N ALA A 24 6.64 -7.73 6.06
CA ALA A 24 6.30 -6.46 6.68
C ALA A 24 4.98 -5.87 6.14
N LEU A 25 4.31 -5.10 6.99
CA LEU A 25 3.27 -4.16 6.58
C LEU A 25 3.95 -2.84 6.21
N VAL A 26 3.79 -2.41 4.97
CA VAL A 26 4.33 -1.16 4.44
C VAL A 26 3.17 -0.22 4.18
N MET A 27 3.14 0.91 4.86
CA MET A 27 2.13 1.93 4.63
C MET A 27 2.66 3.03 3.73
N CYS A 28 1.85 3.40 2.76
CA CYS A 28 2.09 4.53 1.89
C CYS A 28 1.68 5.84 2.57
N GLU A 29 2.43 6.91 2.31
CA GLU A 29 2.08 8.28 2.72
C GLU A 29 0.86 8.81 1.96
N PHE A 30 0.79 8.50 0.67
CA PHE A 30 -0.29 8.89 -0.23
C PHE A 30 -0.94 7.65 -0.87
N PRO A 31 -2.16 7.78 -1.42
CA PRO A 31 -2.77 6.72 -2.22
C PRO A 31 -1.82 6.22 -3.31
N LEU A 32 -1.63 4.91 -3.39
CA LEU A 32 -0.74 4.30 -4.37
C LEU A 32 -1.38 4.37 -5.77
N GLN A 33 -0.66 4.95 -6.74
CA GLN A 33 -1.09 4.97 -8.13
C GLN A 33 -0.66 3.69 -8.85
N LEU A 34 -1.62 2.91 -9.32
CA LEU A 34 -1.39 1.66 -10.07
C LEU A 34 -1.12 1.96 -11.56
N ASN A 35 -0.03 2.67 -11.83
CA ASN A 35 0.41 2.96 -13.19
C ASN A 35 1.05 1.72 -13.85
N GLU A 36 1.44 1.84 -15.12
CA GLU A 36 2.01 0.74 -15.89
C GLU A 36 3.28 0.16 -15.25
N LEU A 37 4.14 1.01 -14.69
CA LEU A 37 5.38 0.56 -14.02
C LEU A 37 5.06 -0.26 -12.77
N VAL A 38 4.14 0.20 -11.93
CA VAL A 38 3.70 -0.57 -10.76
C VAL A 38 3.09 -1.90 -11.17
N LYS A 39 2.26 -1.91 -12.21
CA LYS A 39 1.63 -3.12 -12.76
C LYS A 39 2.67 -4.12 -13.29
N GLN A 40 3.75 -3.65 -13.92
CA GLN A 40 4.86 -4.52 -14.35
C GLN A 40 5.55 -5.20 -13.16
N GLU A 41 5.70 -4.49 -12.03
CA GLU A 41 6.36 -5.03 -10.84
C GLU A 41 5.49 -6.00 -10.02
N ILE A 42 4.18 -5.73 -9.91
CA ILE A 42 3.26 -6.54 -9.10
C ILE A 42 2.54 -7.63 -9.91
N GLY A 43 2.55 -7.54 -11.24
CA GLY A 43 1.79 -8.42 -12.13
C GLY A 43 0.29 -8.39 -11.85
N ASP A 44 -0.34 -9.57 -11.84
CA ASP A 44 -1.77 -9.75 -11.56
C ASP A 44 -2.09 -9.89 -10.06
N ALA A 45 -1.21 -9.40 -9.19
CA ALA A 45 -1.42 -9.49 -7.74
C ALA A 45 -2.76 -8.80 -7.35
N PRO A 46 -3.65 -9.51 -6.64
CA PRO A 46 -4.97 -8.99 -6.32
C PRO A 46 -4.87 -7.88 -5.28
N ILE A 47 -5.70 -6.87 -5.45
CA ILE A 47 -5.91 -5.81 -4.47
C ILE A 47 -7.07 -6.21 -3.58
N PHE A 48 -6.86 -6.12 -2.28
CA PHE A 48 -7.87 -6.45 -1.28
C PHE A 48 -8.07 -5.28 -0.32
N ILE A 49 -9.26 -5.22 0.27
CA ILE A 49 -9.62 -4.22 1.27
C ILE A 49 -9.26 -4.77 2.65
N ILE A 50 -8.63 -3.95 3.47
CA ILE A 50 -8.37 -4.25 4.88
C ILE A 50 -9.02 -3.20 5.78
N ASN A 51 -9.49 -3.65 6.94
CA ASN A 51 -9.91 -2.77 8.02
C ASN A 51 -8.78 -2.72 9.05
N THR A 52 -8.33 -1.52 9.38
CA THR A 52 -7.27 -1.31 10.38
C THR A 52 -7.67 -0.23 11.37
N VAL A 53 -6.93 -0.13 12.48
CA VAL A 53 -7.03 0.97 13.42
C VAL A 53 -5.74 1.78 13.34
N LEU A 54 -5.84 3.02 12.86
CA LEU A 54 -4.74 3.97 12.81
C LEU A 54 -5.04 5.14 13.75
N ASN A 55 -4.13 5.43 14.67
CA ASN A 55 -4.29 6.52 15.65
C ASN A 55 -5.63 6.46 16.40
N GLY A 56 -6.09 5.25 16.74
CA GLY A 56 -7.37 5.02 17.43
C GLY A 56 -8.62 5.12 16.55
N GLN A 57 -8.49 5.40 15.25
CA GLN A 57 -9.61 5.46 14.31
C GLN A 57 -9.66 4.24 13.41
N HIS A 58 -10.85 3.69 13.20
CA HIS A 58 -11.07 2.67 12.18
C HIS A 58 -10.88 3.26 10.79
N LYS A 59 -10.04 2.62 9.98
CA LYS A 59 -9.79 3.00 8.59
C LYS A 59 -9.95 1.80 7.67
N VAL A 60 -10.60 2.06 6.55
CA VAL A 60 -10.66 1.15 5.41
C VAL A 60 -9.50 1.51 4.48
N MET A 61 -8.66 0.53 4.15
CA MET A 61 -7.50 0.72 3.30
C MET A 61 -7.49 -0.31 2.17
N LYS A 62 -6.84 0.04 1.06
CA LYS A 62 -6.46 -0.91 0.03
C LYS A 62 -5.10 -1.51 0.37
N ALA A 63 -4.94 -2.77 0.02
CA ALA A 63 -3.70 -3.50 0.21
C ALA A 63 -3.39 -4.37 -1.00
N ILE A 64 -2.10 -4.56 -1.26
CA ILE A 64 -1.58 -5.50 -2.25
C ILE A 64 -0.39 -6.24 -1.67
N ARG A 65 -0.23 -7.50 -2.07
CA ARG A 65 0.91 -8.31 -1.64
C ARG A 65 2.04 -8.19 -2.65
N VAL A 66 3.20 -7.76 -2.18
CA VAL A 66 4.44 -7.68 -2.97
C VAL A 66 5.44 -8.59 -2.28
N ASN A 67 5.74 -9.74 -2.91
CA ASN A 67 6.49 -10.83 -2.27
C ASN A 67 5.85 -11.27 -0.93
N ARG A 68 6.58 -11.09 0.18
CA ARG A 68 6.13 -11.44 1.54
C ARG A 68 5.50 -10.27 2.27
N ASP A 69 5.61 -9.06 1.71
CA ASP A 69 5.16 -7.83 2.33
C ASP A 69 3.77 -7.44 1.83
N THR A 70 3.06 -6.69 2.67
CA THR A 70 1.76 -6.13 2.33
C THR A 70 1.91 -4.61 2.24
N VAL A 71 1.71 -4.06 1.06
CA VAL A 71 1.67 -2.61 0.84
C VAL A 71 0.24 -2.14 1.02
N CYS A 72 0.03 -1.15 1.89
CA CYS A 72 -1.28 -0.61 2.21
C CYS A 72 -1.32 0.90 1.98
N TRP A 73 -2.42 1.38 1.42
CA TRP A 73 -2.67 2.80 1.24
C TRP A 73 -4.14 3.12 1.50
N GLU A 74 -4.40 4.35 1.93
CA GLU A 74 -5.77 4.83 2.07
C GLU A 74 -6.39 4.97 0.69
N GLU A 75 -7.62 4.50 0.55
CA GLU A 75 -8.42 4.88 -0.61
C GLU A 75 -8.70 6.38 -0.45
N SER A 76 -8.28 7.20 -1.40
CA SER A 76 -8.65 8.61 -1.42
C SER A 76 -10.16 8.71 -1.45
N CYS A 77 -10.80 8.84 -0.29
CA CYS A 77 -12.12 9.43 -0.21
C CYS A 77 -11.97 10.79 -0.89
N ARG A 78 -12.57 10.94 -2.07
CA ARG A 78 -12.70 12.23 -2.75
C ARG A 78 -13.10 13.27 -1.71
N ALA A 79 -12.20 14.17 -1.35
CA ALA A 79 -12.62 15.51 -1.02
C ALA A 79 -12.95 16.15 -2.37
N SER A 80 -14.24 16.18 -2.69
CA SER A 80 -14.77 17.06 -3.73
C SER A 80 -14.32 18.48 -3.44
N PHE A 81 -13.48 19.07 -4.29
CA PHE A 81 -13.34 20.52 -4.48
C PHE A 81 -12.93 20.78 -5.92
#